data_AF-A0A1M6QC90-F1
#
_entry.id   AF-A0A1M6QC90-F1
#
_cell.length_a   1.000
_cell.length_b   1.000
_cell.length_c   1.000
_cell.angle_alpha   90.00
_cell.angle_beta   90.00
_cell.angle_gamma   90.00
#
_symmetry.space_group_name_H-M   'P 1'
#
loop_
_entity.id
_entity.type
_entity.pdbx_description
1 polymer ?
#
loop_
_entity_poly.entity_id
_entity_poly.type
_entity_poly.pdbx_seq_one_letter_code
_entity_poly.pdbx_strand_id
1 'polypeptide(L)'
;MAKQPQRPSVQQEVAQRITRLMQKNPSPGRMTIEVENIIAGLREQGDEEQVRGWLEEMRDGFAEAAEQAAEAIDEVEVTKKAERRMAENAAACMAAIRDAFGRALAEPALA
;
A
#
# COMPACT_ATOMS: atom_id res chain seq x y z
N MET A 1 -16.61 25.80 21.23
CA MET A 1 -16.99 24.48 20.68
C MET A 1 -15.72 23.69 20.48
N ALA A 2 -15.48 22.65 21.30
CA ALA A 2 -14.35 21.77 21.07
C ALA A 2 -14.64 20.94 19.81
N LYS A 3 -13.82 21.07 18.76
CA LYS A 3 -13.86 20.15 17.61
C LYS A 3 -13.56 18.76 18.15
N GLN A 4 -14.54 17.86 18.14
CA GLN A 4 -14.27 16.44 18.34
C GLN A 4 -13.22 16.02 17.29
N PRO A 5 -12.17 15.29 17.68
CA PRO A 5 -11.21 14.78 16.70
C PRO A 5 -11.98 13.89 15.72
N GLN A 6 -12.04 14.28 14.45
CA GLN A 6 -12.58 13.43 13.40
C GLN A 6 -11.74 12.15 13.38
N ARG A 7 -12.40 10.99 13.48
CA ARG A 7 -11.71 9.71 13.28
C ARG A 7 -11.16 9.69 11.85
N PRO A 8 -9.93 9.19 11.64
CA PRO A 8 -9.39 9.05 10.31
C PRO A 8 -10.28 8.13 9.46
N SER A 9 -10.31 8.36 8.15
CA SER A 9 -11.01 7.45 7.24
C SER A 9 -10.29 6.09 7.18
N VAL A 10 -10.99 5.04 6.75
CA VAL A 10 -10.42 3.70 6.59
C VAL A 10 -9.17 3.73 5.70
N GLN A 11 -9.22 4.50 4.61
CA GLN A 11 -8.09 4.71 3.71
C GLN A 11 -6.90 5.35 4.42
N GLN A 12 -7.15 6.36 5.27
CA GLN A 12 -6.10 7.01 6.06
C GLN A 12 -5.48 6.05 7.08
N GLU A 13 -6.29 5.20 7.72
CA GLU A 13 -5.79 4.19 8.66
C GLU A 13 -4.91 3.16 7.97
N VAL A 14 -5.32 2.66 6.80
CA VAL A 14 -4.52 1.72 6.01
C VAL A 14 -3.24 2.38 5.50
N ALA A 15 -3.31 3.60 4.96
CA ALA A 15 -2.14 4.34 4.50
C ALA A 15 -1.12 4.55 5.63
N GLN A 16 -1.59 4.88 6.85
CA GLN A 16 -0.73 4.97 8.03
C GLN A 16 -0.11 3.62 8.39
N ARG A 17 -0.87 2.53 8.32
CA ARG A 17 -0.36 1.18 8.62
C ARG A 17 0.71 0.75 7.62
N ILE A 18 0.48 0.97 6.32
CA ILE A 18 1.45 0.69 5.25
C ILE A 18 2.71 1.56 5.41
N THR A 19 2.55 2.85 5.70
CA THR A 19 3.69 3.74 5.99
C THR A 19 4.54 3.21 7.16
N ARG A 20 3.91 2.75 8.24
CA ARG A 20 4.62 2.14 9.39
C ARG A 20 5.31 0.82 9.02
N LEU A 21 4.76 0.05 8.07
CA LEU A 21 5.42 -1.15 7.56
C LEU A 21 6.66 -0.76 6.75
N MET A 22 6.55 0.19 5.83
CA MET A 22 7.66 0.69 5.00
C MET A 22 8.84 1.20 5.84
N GLN A 23 8.57 1.91 6.94
CA GLN A 23 9.61 2.39 7.87
C GLN A 23 10.46 1.27 8.48
N LYS A 24 9.94 0.03 8.53
CA LYS A 24 10.68 -1.14 9.00
C LYS A 24 11.55 -1.79 7.92
N ASN A 25 11.57 -1.22 6.72
CA ASN A 25 12.27 -1.72 5.54
C ASN A 25 12.08 -3.24 5.32
N PRO A 26 10.82 -3.71 5.17
CA PRO A 26 10.54 -5.13 5.00
C PRO A 26 11.03 -5.61 3.63
N SER A 27 11.08 -6.93 3.46
CA SER A 27 11.20 -7.51 2.13
C SER A 27 9.87 -7.38 1.37
N PRO A 28 9.88 -7.34 0.02
CA PRO A 28 8.65 -7.28 -0.77
C PRO A 28 7.70 -8.44 -0.48
N GLY A 29 8.20 -9.66 -0.30
CA GLY A 29 7.37 -10.81 0.06
C GLY A 29 6.68 -10.66 1.41
N ARG A 30 7.35 -10.04 2.41
CA ARG A 30 6.71 -9.72 3.68
C ARG A 30 5.67 -8.61 3.52
N MET A 31 5.96 -7.60 2.69
CA MET A 31 5.00 -6.53 2.39
C MET A 31 3.70 -7.10 1.81
N THR A 32 3.80 -8.01 0.83
CA THR A 32 2.63 -8.69 0.25
C THR A 32 1.75 -9.32 1.31
N ILE A 33 2.33 -10.15 2.20
CA ILE A 33 1.58 -10.84 3.27
C ILE A 33 0.88 -9.84 4.21
N GLU A 34 1.59 -8.77 4.61
CA GLU A 34 1.04 -7.77 5.52
C GLU A 34 -0.09 -6.97 4.86
N VAL A 35 0.00 -6.66 3.56
CA VAL A 35 -1.06 -5.98 2.81
C VAL A 35 -2.27 -6.88 2.59
N GLU A 36 -2.06 -8.16 2.28
CA GLU A 36 -3.14 -9.15 2.15
C GLU A 36 -3.91 -9.30 3.48
N ASN A 37 -3.21 -9.29 4.63
CA ASN A 37 -3.86 -9.27 5.94
C ASN A 37 -4.66 -7.98 6.19
N ILE A 38 -4.20 -6.83 5.68
CA ILE A 38 -4.96 -5.59 5.76
C ILE A 38 -6.24 -5.69 4.92
N ILE A 39 -6.13 -6.18 3.69
CA ILE A 39 -7.25 -6.38 2.76
C ILE A 39 -8.28 -7.33 3.36
N ALA A 40 -7.85 -8.44 3.97
CA ALA A 40 -8.74 -9.35 4.69
C ALA A 40 -9.50 -8.63 5.81
N GLY A 41 -8.81 -7.81 6.62
CA GLY A 41 -9.45 -7.01 7.65
C GLY A 41 -10.40 -5.92 7.10
N LEU A 42 -10.16 -5.39 5.90
CA LEU A 42 -11.10 -4.47 5.24
C LEU A 42 -12.40 -5.19 4.84
N ARG A 43 -12.28 -6.40 4.29
CA ARG A 43 -13.43 -7.25 3.92
C ARG A 43 -14.33 -7.58 5.12
N GLU A 44 -13.79 -7.58 6.33
CA GLU A 44 -14.56 -7.80 7.57
C GLU A 44 -15.27 -6.53 8.09
N GLN A 45 -14.93 -5.33 7.59
CA GLN A 45 -15.39 -4.04 8.13
C GLN A 45 -16.54 -3.39 7.34
N GLY A 46 -16.76 -3.79 6.09
CA GLY A 46 -17.75 -3.18 5.21
C GLY A 46 -18.50 -4.22 4.38
N ASP A 47 -19.56 -3.78 3.73
CA ASP A 47 -20.21 -4.58 2.68
C ASP A 47 -19.36 -4.62 1.39
N GLU A 48 -19.77 -5.46 0.45
CA GLU A 48 -19.02 -5.69 -0.79
C GLU A 48 -18.80 -4.40 -1.61
N GLU A 49 -19.81 -3.52 -1.69
CA GLU A 49 -19.73 -2.28 -2.46
C GLU A 49 -18.78 -1.28 -1.79
N GLN A 50 -18.89 -1.12 -0.47
CA GLN A 50 -17.99 -0.27 0.31
C GLN A 50 -16.54 -0.74 0.24
N VAL A 51 -16.31 -2.04 0.44
CA VAL A 51 -14.98 -2.62 0.40
C VAL A 51 -14.38 -2.47 -0.99
N ARG A 52 -15.16 -2.74 -2.04
CA ARG A 52 -14.71 -2.54 -3.41
C ARG A 52 -14.30 -1.09 -3.66
N GLY A 53 -15.11 -0.12 -3.23
CA GLY A 53 -14.79 1.30 -3.35
C GLY A 53 -13.47 1.67 -2.65
N TRP A 54 -13.25 1.18 -1.43
CA TRP A 54 -11.99 1.39 -0.72
C TRP A 54 -10.80 0.74 -1.43
N LEU A 55 -10.95 -0.48 -1.94
CA LEU A 55 -9.88 -1.18 -2.65
C LEU A 55 -9.54 -0.50 -3.98
N GLU A 56 -10.53 0.01 -4.71
CA GLU A 56 -10.33 0.76 -5.97
C GLU A 56 -9.53 2.05 -5.73
N GLU A 57 -9.96 2.89 -4.78
CA GLU A 57 -9.25 4.12 -4.41
C GLU A 57 -7.80 3.85 -3.97
N MET A 58 -7.60 2.80 -3.17
CA MET A 58 -6.28 2.43 -2.66
C MET A 58 -5.38 1.87 -3.76
N ARG A 59 -5.92 1.04 -4.65
CA ARG A 59 -5.19 0.54 -5.81
C ARG A 59 -4.69 1.69 -6.68
N ASP A 60 -5.53 2.67 -6.95
CA ASP A 60 -5.16 3.82 -7.79
C ASP A 60 -4.09 4.68 -7.12
N GLY A 61 -4.26 5.01 -5.84
CA GLY A 61 -3.27 5.78 -5.08
C GLY A 61 -1.91 5.08 -4.97
N PHE A 62 -1.89 3.76 -4.76
CA PHE A 62 -0.65 2.99 -4.70
C PHE A 62 -0.06 2.67 -6.08
N ALA A 63 -0.86 2.63 -7.15
CA ALA A 63 -0.34 2.51 -8.50
C ALA A 63 0.50 3.73 -8.87
N GLU A 64 -0.04 4.93 -8.65
CA GLU A 64 0.68 6.18 -8.86
C GLU A 64 1.96 6.24 -8.01
N ALA A 65 1.85 5.90 -6.72
CA ALA A 65 3.01 5.93 -5.83
C ALA A 65 4.08 4.88 -6.17
N ALA A 66 3.69 3.72 -6.73
CA ALA A 66 4.63 2.70 -7.19
C ALA A 66 5.38 3.15 -8.46
N GLU A 67 4.70 3.82 -9.38
CA GLU A 67 5.32 4.42 -10.57
C GLU A 67 6.32 5.50 -10.18
N GLN A 68 5.93 6.44 -9.31
CA GLN A 68 6.84 7.46 -8.77
C GLN A 68 8.05 6.86 -8.06
N ALA A 69 7.85 5.80 -7.26
CA ALA A 69 8.95 5.13 -6.57
C ALA A 69 9.92 4.44 -7.53
N ALA A 70 9.44 3.93 -8.66
CA ALA A 70 10.28 3.34 -9.69
C ALA A 70 11.12 4.41 -10.41
N GLU A 71 10.51 5.53 -10.79
CA GLU A 71 11.21 6.66 -11.42
C GLU A 71 12.27 7.27 -10.48
N ALA A 72 11.97 7.36 -9.18
CA ALA A 72 12.90 7.89 -8.19
C ALA A 72 14.19 7.06 -8.04
N ILE A 73 14.20 5.78 -8.45
CA ILE A 73 15.44 4.97 -8.44
C ILE A 73 16.47 5.55 -9.43
N ASP A 74 16.00 5.99 -10.60
CA ASP A 74 16.87 6.50 -11.67
C ASP A 74 17.52 7.84 -11.29
N GLU A 75 16.91 8.58 -10.35
CA GLU A 75 17.46 9.81 -9.79
C GLU A 75 18.57 9.57 -8.75
N VAL A 76 18.73 8.34 -8.25
CA VAL A 76 19.76 8.02 -7.26
C VAL A 76 21.14 7.91 -7.94
N GLU A 77 22.09 8.72 -7.46
CA GLU A 77 23.48 8.67 -7.91
C GLU A 77 24.06 7.24 -7.88
N VAL A 78 24.63 6.79 -9.01
CA VAL A 78 25.16 5.42 -9.19
C VAL A 78 26.27 5.06 -8.19
N THR A 79 26.99 6.06 -7.68
CA THR A 79 28.03 5.90 -6.66
C THR A 79 27.48 5.54 -5.29
N LYS A 80 26.19 5.80 -5.02
CA LYS A 80 25.53 5.57 -3.74
C LYS A 80 24.80 4.23 -3.69
N LYS A 81 25.57 3.14 -3.79
CA LYS A 81 25.03 1.75 -3.88
C LYS A 81 24.06 1.38 -2.76
N ALA A 82 24.30 1.82 -1.53
CA ALA A 82 23.43 1.50 -0.40
C ALA A 82 22.08 2.22 -0.51
N GLU A 83 22.08 3.50 -0.89
CA GLU A 83 20.86 4.29 -1.10
C GLU A 83 20.06 3.75 -2.27
N ARG A 84 20.74 3.40 -3.37
CA ARG A 84 20.11 2.77 -4.53
C ARG A 84 19.42 1.45 -4.16
N ARG A 85 20.10 0.59 -3.39
CA ARG A 85 19.50 -0.67 -2.92
C ARG A 85 18.29 -0.45 -2.01
N MET A 86 18.30 0.61 -1.19
CA MET A 86 17.14 0.98 -0.38
C MET A 86 15.98 1.48 -1.24
N ALA A 87 16.25 2.32 -2.25
CA ALA A 87 15.25 2.79 -3.21
C ALA A 87 14.64 1.63 -4.03
N GLU A 88 15.48 0.72 -4.53
CA GLU A 88 15.06 -0.50 -5.23
C GLU A 88 14.16 -1.37 -4.35
N ASN A 89 14.51 -1.57 -3.07
CA ASN A 89 13.67 -2.31 -2.14
C ASN A 89 12.34 -1.60 -1.86
N ALA A 90 12.36 -0.27 -1.70
CA ALA A 90 11.17 0.53 -1.46
C ALA A 90 10.22 0.45 -2.66
N ALA A 91 10.71 0.63 -3.89
CA ALA A 91 9.90 0.51 -5.10
C ALA A 91 9.34 -0.91 -5.26
N ALA A 92 10.13 -1.95 -4.98
CA ALA A 92 9.63 -3.33 -5.00
C ALA A 92 8.53 -3.56 -3.95
N CYS A 93 8.61 -2.94 -2.78
CA CYS A 93 7.54 -2.98 -1.78
C CYS A 93 6.30 -2.21 -2.24
N MET A 94 6.46 -1.04 -2.89
CA MET A 94 5.35 -0.27 -3.45
C MET A 94 4.63 -1.03 -4.56
N ALA A 95 5.38 -1.70 -5.44
CA ALA A 95 4.82 -2.60 -6.44
C ALA A 95 4.06 -3.77 -5.79
N ALA A 96 4.61 -4.37 -4.73
CA ALA A 96 3.94 -5.44 -3.99
C ALA A 96 2.60 -4.96 -3.36
N ILE A 97 2.55 -3.74 -2.84
CA ILE A 97 1.31 -3.12 -2.32
C ILE A 97 0.29 -2.97 -3.45
N ARG A 98 0.67 -2.31 -4.55
CA ARG A 98 -0.19 -2.11 -5.73
C ARG A 98 -0.76 -3.44 -6.23
N ASP A 99 0.10 -4.44 -6.41
CA ASP A 99 -0.28 -5.73 -6.96
C ASP A 99 -1.22 -6.50 -6.02
N ALA A 100 -1.04 -6.40 -4.69
CA ALA A 100 -1.94 -7.02 -3.73
C ALA A 100 -3.35 -6.42 -3.80
N PHE A 101 -3.48 -5.09 -3.86
CA PHE A 101 -4.78 -4.44 -4.07
C PHE A 101 -5.38 -4.79 -5.45
N GLY A 102 -4.57 -4.82 -6.50
CA GLY A 102 -5.00 -5.23 -7.84
C GLY A 102 -5.54 -6.67 -7.90
N ARG A 103 -4.85 -7.62 -7.25
CA ARG A 103 -5.32 -9.01 -7.12
C ARG A 103 -6.62 -9.09 -6.33
N ALA A 104 -6.74 -8.36 -5.23
CA ALA A 104 -7.93 -8.37 -4.39
C ALA A 104 -9.19 -7.84 -5.09
N LEU A 105 -9.03 -6.97 -6.10
CA LEU A 105 -10.11 -6.50 -6.98
C LEU A 105 -10.43 -7.48 -8.12
N ALA A 106 -9.45 -8.27 -8.57
CA ALA A 106 -9.63 -9.26 -9.62
C ALA A 106 -10.21 -10.59 -9.11
N GLU A 107 -10.03 -10.89 -7.83
CA GLU A 107 -10.70 -12.00 -7.17
C GLU A 107 -12.20 -11.66 -7.01
N PRO A 108 -13.12 -12.43 -7.61
CA PRO A 108 -14.52 -12.31 -7.24
C PRO A 108 -14.62 -12.57 -5.73
N ALA A 109 -15.30 -11.67 -5.01
CA ALA A 109 -15.62 -11.89 -3.60
C ALA A 109 -16.20 -13.31 -3.49
N LEU A 110 -15.43 -14.22 -2.88
CA LEU A 110 -15.83 -15.62 -2.83
C LEU A 110 -17.19 -15.69 -2.13
N ALA A 111 -18.18 -16.17 -2.90
CA ALA A 111 -19.55 -16.43 -2.49
C ALA A 111 -19.65 -17.47 -1.37
#